data_AF-A0A941PGK8-F1
#
_entry.id   AF-A0A941PGK8-F1
#
_cell.length_a   1.000
_cell.length_b   1.000
_cell.length_c   1.000
_cell.angle_alpha   90.00
_cell.angle_beta   90.00
_cell.angle_gamma   90.00
#
_symmetry.space_group_name_H-M   'P 1'
#
loop_
_entity.id
_entity.type
_entity.pdbx_description
1 polymer ?
#
loop_
_entity_poly.entity_id
_entity_poly.type
_entity_poly.pdbx_seq_one_letter_code
_entity_poly.pdbx_strand_id
1 'polypeptide(L)'
;MTFSLAKKIFITHIILFSLSTIAFAEPSDPNFDLVSPQTKTLCQQTDQAKPPAADIPDDQQAKQLKNCDAASLYYGFTGAPDVVKARQCAFVTKNYGVLAMIYANAKGVERNLDLAIQYACKAGFAADEIEARVMHLVDLKNQHWQGDNFDLCDDVTSGYMMGVCADVQQKLASSKTQKQMAAVIGQWSESDKKSFEQLLKSANQYFEIRGENEVDLSGTDRVASQLEEEQNLRNDFYASLVAFEKGQLPQFSQEQADKLDQDLNSIYKKIQRDSQFTMGSIDRAGVKKTQLQWLKYREAWVEFGKQKYPKVTPESWRAWLTKKRVKMLQELAGSD
;
A
#
# COMPACT_ATOMS: atom_id res chain seq x y z
N MET A 1 72.95 10.15 65.91
CA MET A 1 71.91 11.17 65.69
C MET A 1 72.17 11.84 64.36
N THR A 2 71.43 11.48 63.33
CA THR A 2 71.31 12.23 62.06
C THR A 2 70.11 11.64 61.32
N PHE A 3 69.00 12.39 61.29
CA PHE A 3 67.84 12.10 60.45
C PHE A 3 68.06 12.75 59.08
N SER A 4 67.82 12.01 57.98
CA SER A 4 67.71 12.57 56.63
C SER A 4 66.30 12.27 56.09
N LEU A 5 65.54 13.34 55.85
CA LEU A 5 64.19 13.34 55.31
C LEU A 5 64.30 13.56 53.78
N ALA A 6 63.95 12.56 52.96
CA ALA A 6 63.81 12.75 51.52
C ALA A 6 62.33 12.95 51.16
N LYS A 7 62.00 14.19 50.77
CA LYS A 7 60.68 14.65 50.32
C LYS A 7 60.47 14.21 48.86
N LYS A 8 59.52 13.31 48.60
CA LYS A 8 59.05 13.00 47.22
C LYS A 8 57.95 14.01 46.84
N ILE A 9 58.20 14.78 45.79
CA ILE A 9 57.21 15.66 45.14
C ILE A 9 56.53 14.81 44.05
N PHE A 10 55.24 14.57 44.18
CA PHE A 10 54.38 13.99 43.15
C PHE A 10 53.75 15.15 42.37
N ILE A 11 54.08 15.29 41.09
CA ILE A 11 53.42 16.22 40.16
C ILE A 11 52.34 15.42 39.42
N THR A 12 51.09 15.61 39.80
CA THR A 12 49.93 15.03 39.11
C THR A 12 49.55 15.92 37.94
N HIS A 13 49.79 15.47 36.70
CA HIS A 13 49.24 16.11 35.50
C HIS A 13 47.76 15.73 35.35
N ILE A 14 46.87 16.70 35.49
CA ILE A 14 45.46 16.58 35.12
C ILE A 14 45.36 16.90 33.62
N ILE A 15 45.13 15.87 32.80
CA ILE A 15 44.80 16.01 31.39
C ILE A 15 43.28 16.20 31.29
N LEU A 16 42.84 17.43 31.03
CA LEU A 16 41.47 17.75 30.65
C LEU A 16 41.25 17.33 29.19
N PHE A 17 40.62 16.17 28.98
CA PHE A 17 40.07 15.79 27.67
C PHE A 17 38.76 16.54 27.45
N SER A 18 38.80 17.58 26.61
CA SER A 18 37.61 18.20 26.03
C SER A 18 36.96 17.20 25.06
N LEU A 19 35.86 16.58 25.48
CA LEU A 19 34.97 15.82 24.60
C LEU A 19 34.25 16.79 23.66
N SER A 20 34.84 17.03 22.49
CA SER A 20 34.15 17.65 21.36
C SER A 20 33.07 16.68 20.87
N THR A 21 31.80 16.95 21.16
CA THR A 21 30.68 16.26 20.52
C THR A 21 30.68 16.62 19.04
N ILE A 22 31.19 15.72 18.20
CA ILE A 22 30.97 15.79 16.75
C ILE A 22 29.50 15.42 16.54
N ALA A 23 28.66 16.42 16.33
CA ALA A 23 27.33 16.22 15.79
C ALA A 23 27.52 15.73 14.35
N PHE A 24 27.29 14.44 14.11
CA PHE A 24 27.15 13.92 12.76
C PHE A 24 25.86 14.51 12.18
N ALA A 25 25.99 15.57 11.38
CA ALA A 25 24.89 16.03 10.54
C ALA A 25 24.52 14.86 9.61
N GLU A 26 23.24 14.46 9.63
CA GLU A 26 22.74 13.51 8.64
C GLU A 26 22.93 14.13 7.25
N PRO A 27 23.39 13.36 6.25
CA PRO A 27 23.50 13.89 4.89
C PRO A 27 22.13 14.40 4.44
N SER A 28 22.09 15.64 3.96
CA SER A 28 20.88 16.25 3.45
C SER A 28 20.35 15.45 2.27
N ASP A 29 19.04 15.26 2.21
CA ASP A 29 18.38 14.68 1.05
C ASP A 29 18.70 15.55 -0.18
N PRO A 30 19.24 14.99 -1.28
CA PRO A 30 19.58 15.77 -2.47
C PRO A 30 18.38 16.49 -3.09
N ASN A 31 17.15 16.02 -2.86
CA ASN A 31 15.94 16.71 -3.30
C ASN A 31 15.63 17.96 -2.47
N PHE A 32 16.07 18.02 -1.21
CA PHE A 32 15.90 19.19 -0.35
C PHE A 32 16.72 20.39 -0.86
N ASP A 33 17.82 20.16 -1.56
CA ASP A 33 18.60 21.24 -2.18
C ASP A 33 17.83 21.94 -3.31
N LEU A 34 16.89 21.25 -3.94
CA LEU A 34 16.05 21.78 -5.03
C LEU A 34 14.83 22.54 -4.53
N VAL A 35 14.50 22.43 -3.24
CA VAL A 35 13.38 23.13 -2.61
C VAL A 35 13.63 24.65 -2.55
N SER A 36 12.56 25.42 -2.70
CA SER A 36 12.59 26.88 -2.73
C SER A 36 13.15 27.49 -1.43
N PRO A 37 13.79 28.68 -1.49
CA PRO A 37 14.32 29.36 -0.31
C PRO A 37 13.25 29.64 0.76
N GLN A 38 12.01 29.89 0.34
CA GLN A 38 10.89 30.09 1.26
C GLN A 38 10.61 28.83 2.07
N THR A 39 10.46 27.68 1.40
CA THR A 39 10.22 26.41 2.08
C THR A 39 11.39 26.02 2.98
N LYS A 40 12.65 26.25 2.55
CA LYS A 40 13.84 26.05 3.40
C LYS A 40 13.77 26.89 4.68
N THR A 41 13.34 28.15 4.57
CA THR A 41 13.17 29.04 5.73
C THR A 41 12.09 28.52 6.68
N LEU A 42 10.96 28.05 6.14
CA LEU A 42 9.88 27.45 6.94
C LEU A 42 10.36 26.19 7.67
N CYS A 43 11.11 25.31 6.99
CA CYS A 43 11.71 24.15 7.62
C CYS A 43 12.65 24.53 8.77
N GLN A 44 13.54 25.51 8.54
CA GLN A 44 14.48 26.00 9.56
C GLN A 44 13.78 26.56 10.82
N GLN A 45 12.64 27.23 10.65
CA GLN A 45 11.86 27.76 11.78
C GLN A 45 11.37 26.65 12.73
N THR A 46 11.24 25.42 12.23
CA THR A 46 10.76 24.26 12.99
C THR A 46 11.87 23.33 13.48
N ASP A 47 13.15 23.63 13.19
CA ASP A 47 14.27 22.76 13.57
C ASP A 47 14.41 22.53 15.08
N GLN A 48 13.93 23.48 15.89
CA GLN A 48 13.97 23.39 17.34
C GLN A 48 12.76 22.66 17.93
N ALA A 49 11.75 22.32 17.12
CA ALA A 49 10.65 21.49 17.57
C ALA A 49 11.20 20.12 17.99
N LYS A 50 10.80 19.65 19.17
CA LYS A 50 11.22 18.36 19.71
C LYS A 50 10.00 17.55 20.11
N PRO A 51 9.92 16.27 19.73
CA PRO A 51 8.87 15.40 20.20
C PRO A 51 8.97 15.25 21.73
N PRO A 52 7.84 15.14 22.44
CA PRO A 52 7.83 14.77 23.85
C PRO A 52 8.64 13.50 24.11
N ALA A 53 9.38 13.44 25.22
CA ALA A 53 10.21 12.26 25.54
C ALA A 53 9.39 10.97 25.63
N ALA A 54 8.13 11.05 26.07
CA ALA A 54 7.20 9.92 26.13
C ALA A 54 6.77 9.39 24.75
N ASP A 55 7.01 10.14 23.68
CA ASP A 55 6.68 9.71 22.32
C ASP A 55 7.78 8.86 21.68
N ILE A 56 9.02 9.00 22.17
CA ILE A 56 10.21 8.34 21.66
C ILE A 56 10.33 6.96 22.33
N PRO A 57 10.53 5.88 21.55
CA PRO A 57 10.72 4.55 22.13
C PRO A 57 12.04 4.45 22.91
N ASP A 58 12.02 3.70 24.02
CA ASP A 58 13.24 3.32 24.73
C ASP A 58 14.08 2.29 23.94
N ASP A 59 15.29 1.99 24.40
CA ASP A 59 16.21 1.06 23.72
C ASP A 59 15.63 -0.36 23.54
N GLN A 60 14.79 -0.81 24.47
CA GLN A 60 14.17 -2.14 24.38
C GLN A 60 13.06 -2.14 23.34
N GLN A 61 12.20 -1.12 23.36
CA GLN A 61 11.15 -0.91 22.37
C GLN A 61 11.75 -0.73 20.97
N ALA A 62 12.81 0.06 20.83
CA ALA A 62 13.49 0.29 19.56
C ALA A 62 14.02 -1.00 18.94
N LYS A 63 14.61 -1.91 19.75
CA LYS A 63 15.06 -3.22 19.28
C LYS A 63 13.91 -4.09 18.76
N GLN A 64 12.76 -4.06 19.42
CA GLN A 64 11.57 -4.82 19.01
C GLN A 64 10.94 -4.27 17.72
N LEU A 65 11.13 -2.99 17.45
CA LEU A 65 10.53 -2.26 16.34
C LEU A 65 11.46 -2.10 15.13
N LYS A 66 12.66 -2.68 15.12
CA LYS A 66 13.64 -2.43 14.04
C LYS A 66 13.12 -2.69 12.61
N ASN A 67 12.22 -3.66 12.44
CA ASN A 67 11.66 -4.06 11.15
C ASN A 67 10.14 -3.87 11.07
N CYS A 68 9.59 -2.97 11.88
CA CYS A 68 8.16 -2.68 11.84
C CYS A 68 7.79 -1.87 10.58
N ASP A 69 6.52 -1.94 10.19
CA ASP A 69 5.96 -1.12 9.12
C ASP A 69 5.07 -0.02 9.73
N ALA A 70 5.60 1.21 9.75
CA ALA A 70 4.93 2.35 10.37
C ALA A 70 3.62 2.71 9.65
N ALA A 71 3.60 2.62 8.31
CA ALA A 71 2.43 2.93 7.51
C ALA A 71 1.32 1.89 7.75
N SER A 72 1.68 0.59 7.79
CA SER A 72 0.73 -0.48 8.10
C SER A 72 0.09 -0.33 9.48
N LEU A 73 0.86 0.07 10.49
CA LEU A 73 0.36 0.35 11.84
C LEU A 73 -0.51 1.61 11.89
N TYR A 74 -0.13 2.66 11.16
CA TYR A 74 -0.86 3.94 11.11
C TYR A 74 -2.21 3.80 10.41
N TYR A 75 -2.24 3.18 9.23
CA TYR A 75 -3.46 2.99 8.42
C TYR A 75 -4.27 1.76 8.85
N GLY A 76 -3.67 0.82 9.60
CA GLY A 76 -4.32 -0.41 10.03
C GLY A 76 -4.54 -1.40 8.89
N PHE A 77 -3.56 -1.57 7.99
CA PHE A 77 -3.71 -2.47 6.84
C PHE A 77 -4.00 -3.91 7.28
N THR A 78 -3.31 -4.40 8.31
CA THR A 78 -3.41 -5.78 8.83
C THR A 78 -4.28 -5.91 10.09
N GLY A 79 -4.92 -4.84 10.57
CA GLY A 79 -5.59 -4.83 11.87
C GLY A 79 -6.38 -3.56 12.15
N ALA A 80 -6.68 -3.28 13.42
CA ALA A 80 -7.06 -1.93 13.82
C ALA A 80 -5.78 -1.05 13.82
N PRO A 81 -5.87 0.24 13.44
CA PRO A 81 -4.75 1.15 13.59
C PRO A 81 -4.18 1.15 15.01
N ASP A 82 -2.87 1.07 15.14
CA ASP A 82 -2.14 1.20 16.41
C ASP A 82 -1.21 2.40 16.30
N VAL A 83 -1.78 3.59 16.49
CA VAL A 83 -1.11 4.88 16.21
C VAL A 83 0.05 5.16 17.17
N VAL A 84 0.02 4.61 18.39
CA VAL A 84 1.13 4.71 19.34
C VAL A 84 2.31 3.87 18.87
N LYS A 85 2.05 2.60 18.50
CA LYS A 85 3.09 1.74 17.95
C LYS A 85 3.58 2.22 16.60
N ALA A 86 2.71 2.80 15.77
CA ALA A 86 3.08 3.44 14.51
C ALA A 86 4.05 4.60 14.72
N ARG A 87 3.79 5.48 15.70
CA ARG A 87 4.69 6.57 16.07
C ARG A 87 6.07 6.06 16.50
N GLN A 88 6.09 5.12 17.45
CA GLN A 88 7.35 4.52 17.92
C GLN A 88 8.11 3.83 16.79
N CYS A 89 7.39 3.10 15.94
CA CYS A 89 7.93 2.47 14.76
C CYS A 89 8.56 3.49 13.79
N ALA A 90 7.86 4.60 13.56
CA ALA A 90 8.31 5.66 12.67
C ALA A 90 9.56 6.37 13.20
N PHE A 91 9.71 6.52 14.52
CA PHE A 91 10.97 6.99 15.12
C PHE A 91 12.14 6.04 14.85
N VAL A 92 11.93 4.73 15.00
CA VAL A 92 12.99 3.72 14.82
C VAL A 92 13.40 3.58 13.37
N THR A 93 12.43 3.59 12.46
CA THR A 93 12.62 3.40 11.02
C THR A 93 12.86 4.71 10.26
N LYS A 94 12.84 5.85 10.95
CA LYS A 94 12.91 7.20 10.38
C LYS A 94 11.85 7.46 9.31
N ASN A 95 10.64 6.92 9.51
CA ASN A 95 9.51 7.20 8.63
C ASN A 95 8.91 8.56 8.97
N TYR A 96 9.57 9.63 8.52
CA TYR A 96 9.17 11.00 8.84
C TYR A 96 7.81 11.38 8.24
N GLY A 97 7.41 10.75 7.14
CA GLY A 97 6.06 10.94 6.59
C GLY A 97 4.96 10.53 7.59
N VAL A 98 5.07 9.34 8.20
CA VAL A 98 4.12 8.90 9.23
C VAL A 98 4.18 9.79 10.47
N LEU A 99 5.37 10.25 10.89
CA LEU A 99 5.48 11.20 12.00
C LEU A 99 4.77 12.52 11.71
N ALA A 100 4.92 13.06 10.48
CA ALA A 100 4.23 14.28 10.07
C ALA A 100 2.71 14.13 10.18
N MET A 101 2.14 13.03 9.66
CA MET A 101 0.71 12.75 9.77
C MET A 101 0.23 12.58 11.21
N ILE A 102 0.99 11.88 12.07
CA ILE A 102 0.62 11.65 13.46
C ILE A 102 0.50 12.96 14.24
N TYR A 103 1.52 13.84 14.14
CA TYR A 103 1.52 15.13 14.83
C TYR A 103 0.57 16.16 14.22
N ALA A 104 0.35 16.11 12.91
CA ALA A 104 -0.66 16.95 12.24
C ALA A 104 -2.07 16.59 12.69
N ASN A 105 -2.41 15.29 12.71
CA ASN A 105 -3.77 14.80 12.97
C ASN A 105 -4.09 14.58 14.46
N ALA A 106 -3.14 14.84 15.37
CA ALA A 106 -3.30 14.59 16.81
C ALA A 106 -3.65 13.13 17.15
N LYS A 107 -3.14 12.16 16.39
CA LYS A 107 -3.48 10.74 16.57
C LYS A 107 -2.62 10.10 17.66
N GLY A 108 -3.14 10.07 18.88
CA GLY A 108 -2.44 9.51 20.05
C GLY A 108 -1.31 10.40 20.60
N VAL A 109 -1.30 11.67 20.19
CA VAL A 109 -0.40 12.75 20.64
C VAL A 109 -1.20 14.05 20.74
N GLU A 110 -0.66 15.04 21.46
CA GLU A 110 -1.11 16.42 21.29
C GLU A 110 -0.74 16.92 19.89
N ARG A 111 -1.64 17.69 19.28
CA ARG A 111 -1.41 18.29 17.96
C ARG A 111 -0.18 19.18 18.02
N ASN A 112 0.76 18.98 17.09
CA ASN A 112 1.94 19.82 16.98
C ASN A 112 2.30 20.02 15.50
N LEU A 113 1.77 21.09 14.91
CA LEU A 113 1.99 21.39 13.50
C LEU A 113 3.43 21.84 13.22
N ASP A 114 4.17 22.33 14.21
CA ASP A 114 5.60 22.62 14.05
C ASP A 114 6.42 21.33 13.92
N LEU A 115 6.13 20.31 14.74
CA LEU A 115 6.71 18.97 14.55
C LEU A 115 6.28 18.35 13.23
N ALA A 116 5.01 18.50 12.83
CA ALA A 116 4.54 17.98 11.57
C ALA A 116 5.29 18.58 10.37
N ILE A 117 5.47 19.91 10.36
CA ILE A 117 6.26 20.61 9.34
C ILE A 117 7.71 20.12 9.36
N GLN A 118 8.34 20.03 10.55
CA GLN A 118 9.71 19.56 10.68
C GLN A 118 9.90 18.16 10.09
N TYR A 119 8.96 17.24 10.31
CA TYR A 119 9.01 15.89 9.74
C TYR A 119 8.67 15.87 8.25
N ALA A 120 7.75 16.71 7.78
CA ALA A 120 7.47 16.85 6.35
C ALA A 120 8.71 17.30 5.56
N CYS A 121 9.52 18.21 6.12
CA CYS A 121 10.81 18.62 5.57
C CYS A 121 11.83 17.47 5.46
N LYS A 122 11.69 16.43 6.29
CA LYS A 122 12.61 15.28 6.34
C LYS A 122 12.13 14.05 5.58
N ALA A 123 10.87 14.02 5.14
CA ALA A 123 10.22 12.81 4.62
C ALA A 123 10.78 12.29 3.29
N GLY A 124 11.66 13.05 2.63
CA GLY A 124 12.54 12.57 1.58
C GLY A 124 11.86 12.14 0.29
N PHE A 125 11.24 13.11 -0.39
CA PHE A 125 10.47 12.91 -1.61
C PHE A 125 10.87 13.93 -2.69
N ALA A 126 10.12 14.01 -3.81
CA ALA A 126 10.41 15.03 -4.83
C ALA A 126 10.29 16.45 -4.22
N ALA A 127 11.12 17.38 -4.71
CA ALA A 127 11.19 18.74 -4.16
C ALA A 127 9.81 19.42 -4.13
N ASP A 128 9.03 19.29 -5.21
CA ASP A 128 7.68 19.84 -5.33
C ASP A 128 6.70 19.25 -4.28
N GLU A 129 6.86 17.98 -3.91
CA GLU A 129 6.03 17.33 -2.89
C GLU A 129 6.40 17.80 -1.48
N ILE A 130 7.68 18.07 -1.23
CA ILE A 130 8.14 18.68 0.01
C ILE A 130 7.55 20.10 0.12
N GLU A 131 7.64 20.89 -0.96
CA GLU A 131 7.10 22.24 -1.01
C GLU A 131 5.60 22.29 -0.77
N ALA A 132 4.83 21.53 -1.56
CA ALA A 132 3.37 21.49 -1.43
C ALA A 132 2.94 21.11 0.00
N ARG A 133 3.56 20.06 0.56
CA ARG A 133 3.23 19.56 1.89
C ARG A 133 3.59 20.52 3.02
N VAL A 134 4.76 21.15 2.96
CA VAL A 134 5.15 22.15 3.96
C VAL A 134 4.20 23.34 3.92
N MET A 135 3.86 23.83 2.72
CA MET A 135 2.92 24.93 2.56
C MET A 135 1.52 24.57 3.07
N HIS A 136 1.03 23.38 2.74
CA HIS A 136 -0.26 22.88 3.23
C HIS A 136 -0.29 22.84 4.77
N LEU A 137 0.73 22.29 5.42
CA LEU A 137 0.81 22.26 6.89
C LEU A 137 0.91 23.65 7.53
N VAL A 138 1.62 24.60 6.89
CA VAL A 138 1.67 26.01 7.32
C VAL A 138 0.30 26.66 7.22
N ASP A 139 -0.45 26.38 6.16
CA ASP A 139 -1.82 26.88 6.00
C ASP A 139 -2.76 26.31 7.08
N LEU A 140 -2.68 25.00 7.36
CA LEU A 140 -3.42 24.37 8.46
C LEU A 140 -3.07 25.02 9.82
N LYS A 141 -1.80 25.36 10.03
CA LYS A 141 -1.33 26.05 11.24
C LYS A 141 -1.93 27.45 11.35
N ASN A 142 -1.86 28.24 10.28
CA ASN A 142 -2.39 29.61 10.25
C ASN A 142 -3.91 29.64 10.45
N GLN A 143 -4.60 28.61 9.97
CA GLN A 143 -6.05 28.45 10.14
C GLN A 143 -6.45 27.88 11.51
N HIS A 144 -5.49 27.59 12.40
CA HIS A 144 -5.75 26.94 13.69
C HIS A 144 -6.56 25.64 13.53
N TRP A 145 -6.27 24.88 12.47
CA TRP A 145 -7.03 23.71 12.07
C TRP A 145 -7.12 22.65 13.18
N GLN A 146 -8.31 22.06 13.34
CA GLN A 146 -8.63 21.07 14.37
C GLN A 146 -9.10 19.71 13.81
N GLY A 147 -9.04 19.50 12.48
CA GLY A 147 -9.41 18.22 11.86
C GLY A 147 -8.34 17.13 12.04
N ASP A 148 -8.53 15.96 11.45
CA ASP A 148 -7.66 14.79 11.62
C ASP A 148 -7.40 14.01 10.32
N ASN A 149 -7.58 14.69 9.18
CA ASN A 149 -7.60 14.12 7.85
C ASN A 149 -6.47 14.60 6.93
N PHE A 150 -5.37 15.13 7.48
CA PHE A 150 -4.16 15.41 6.69
C PHE A 150 -3.46 14.11 6.32
N ASP A 151 -3.15 13.92 5.05
CA ASP A 151 -2.43 12.75 4.56
C ASP A 151 -1.27 13.15 3.63
N LEU A 152 -0.16 12.40 3.65
CA LEU A 152 0.96 12.65 2.72
C LEU A 152 0.53 12.59 1.25
N CYS A 153 -0.51 11.81 0.98
CA CYS A 153 -1.10 11.61 -0.34
C CYS A 153 -1.87 12.83 -0.86
N ASP A 154 -2.14 13.83 -0.02
CA ASP A 154 -2.82 15.06 -0.44
C ASP A 154 -1.91 15.94 -1.34
N ASP A 155 -0.59 15.79 -1.22
CA ASP A 155 0.43 16.69 -1.79
C ASP A 155 1.39 15.96 -2.76
N VAL A 156 0.92 14.91 -3.43
CA VAL A 156 1.74 14.06 -4.31
C VAL A 156 1.80 14.59 -5.74
N THR A 157 3.01 14.58 -6.32
CA THR A 157 3.26 15.04 -7.70
C THR A 157 4.13 14.08 -8.51
N SER A 158 4.88 13.20 -7.84
CA SER A 158 5.78 12.23 -8.47
C SER A 158 5.09 10.90 -8.75
N GLY A 159 5.46 10.25 -9.87
CA GLY A 159 4.94 8.91 -10.21
C GLY A 159 5.23 7.85 -9.16
N TYR A 160 6.36 7.97 -8.46
CA TYR A 160 6.71 7.08 -7.36
C TYR A 160 5.72 7.19 -6.19
N MET A 161 5.49 8.42 -5.69
CA MET A 161 4.56 8.62 -4.59
C MET A 161 3.10 8.42 -4.99
N MET A 162 2.72 8.67 -6.25
CA MET A 162 1.41 8.29 -6.76
C MET A 162 1.20 6.77 -6.63
N GLY A 163 2.21 5.97 -6.97
CA GLY A 163 2.18 4.52 -6.77
C GLY A 163 2.07 4.12 -5.30
N VAL A 164 2.83 4.78 -4.40
CA VAL A 164 2.72 4.55 -2.95
C VAL A 164 1.31 4.87 -2.44
N CYS A 165 0.73 5.98 -2.87
CA CYS A 165 -0.60 6.41 -2.44
C CYS A 165 -1.72 5.55 -3.01
N ALA A 166 -1.58 5.09 -4.26
CA ALA A 166 -2.47 4.09 -4.84
C ALA A 166 -2.44 2.81 -4.00
N ASP A 167 -1.25 2.31 -3.62
CA ASP A 167 -1.09 1.15 -2.73
C ASP A 167 -1.73 1.38 -1.34
N VAL A 168 -1.58 2.56 -0.73
CA VAL A 168 -2.25 2.91 0.55
C VAL A 168 -3.77 2.83 0.42
N GLN A 169 -4.35 3.53 -0.56
CA GLN A 169 -5.80 3.56 -0.78
C GLN A 169 -6.35 2.17 -1.08
N GLN A 170 -5.61 1.42 -1.88
CA GLN A 170 -5.91 0.06 -2.21
C GLN A 170 -5.87 -0.85 -0.98
N LYS A 171 -4.85 -0.78 -0.13
CA LYS A 171 -4.76 -1.57 1.11
C LYS A 171 -5.87 -1.23 2.09
N LEU A 172 -6.26 0.04 2.20
CA LEU A 172 -7.43 0.47 3.00
C LEU A 172 -8.72 -0.17 2.47
N ALA A 173 -8.97 -0.08 1.16
CA ALA A 173 -10.14 -0.70 0.53
C ALA A 173 -10.14 -2.23 0.69
N SER A 174 -8.96 -2.84 0.55
CA SER A 174 -8.77 -4.30 0.64
C SER A 174 -8.93 -4.82 2.07
N SER A 175 -8.47 -4.10 3.10
CA SER A 175 -8.58 -4.50 4.51
C SER A 175 -10.05 -4.67 4.93
N LYS A 176 -10.94 -3.76 4.50
CA LYS A 176 -12.38 -3.86 4.78
C LYS A 176 -12.99 -5.13 4.17
N THR A 177 -12.76 -5.34 2.87
CA THR A 177 -13.31 -6.48 2.13
C THR A 177 -12.73 -7.80 2.63
N GLN A 178 -11.43 -7.84 2.94
CA GLN A 178 -10.77 -9.02 3.51
C GLN A 178 -11.25 -9.35 4.92
N LYS A 179 -11.50 -8.36 5.79
CA LYS A 179 -12.08 -8.59 7.12
C LYS A 179 -13.49 -9.18 7.03
N GLN A 180 -14.32 -8.64 6.14
CA GLN A 180 -15.66 -9.19 5.87
C GLN A 180 -15.57 -10.64 5.35
N MET A 181 -14.63 -10.89 4.43
CA MET A 181 -14.40 -12.23 3.91
C MET A 181 -13.92 -13.21 4.98
N ALA A 182 -12.97 -12.81 5.83
CA ALA A 182 -12.47 -13.67 6.91
C ALA A 182 -13.58 -14.05 7.89
N ALA A 183 -14.49 -13.11 8.20
CA ALA A 183 -15.66 -13.40 9.03
C ALA A 183 -16.61 -14.42 8.38
N VAL A 184 -16.82 -14.32 7.07
CA VAL A 184 -17.62 -15.27 6.28
C VAL A 184 -16.96 -16.66 6.25
N ILE A 185 -15.69 -16.77 5.88
CA ILE A 185 -14.95 -18.04 5.80
C ILE A 185 -14.89 -18.71 7.18
N GLY A 186 -14.78 -17.91 8.25
CA GLY A 186 -14.76 -18.41 9.62
C GLY A 186 -15.99 -19.25 9.98
N GLN A 187 -17.13 -19.03 9.32
CA GLN A 187 -18.38 -19.77 9.54
C GLN A 187 -18.52 -21.01 8.64
N TRP A 188 -17.60 -21.23 7.71
CA TRP A 188 -17.68 -22.34 6.76
C TRP A 188 -17.23 -23.67 7.37
N SER A 189 -17.75 -24.75 6.80
CA SER A 189 -17.27 -26.11 7.10
C SER A 189 -15.83 -26.30 6.62
N GLU A 190 -15.11 -27.25 7.22
CA GLU A 190 -13.75 -27.58 6.78
C GLU A 190 -13.68 -28.06 5.32
N SER A 191 -14.75 -28.75 4.86
CA SER A 191 -14.87 -29.14 3.46
C SER A 191 -14.97 -27.93 2.52
N ASP A 192 -15.74 -26.92 2.91
CA ASP A 192 -15.90 -25.69 2.12
C ASP A 192 -14.63 -24.85 2.12
N LYS A 193 -13.93 -24.76 3.26
CA LYS A 193 -12.62 -24.09 3.35
C LYS A 193 -11.60 -24.74 2.42
N LYS A 194 -11.51 -26.07 2.42
CA LYS A 194 -10.60 -26.80 1.52
C LYS A 194 -10.93 -26.59 0.04
N SER A 195 -12.22 -26.58 -0.32
CA SER A 195 -12.66 -26.30 -1.69
C SER A 195 -12.33 -24.86 -2.09
N PHE A 196 -12.51 -23.92 -1.17
CA PHE A 196 -12.16 -22.52 -1.35
C PHE A 196 -10.65 -22.30 -1.54
N GLU A 197 -9.78 -23.01 -0.81
CA GLU A 197 -8.32 -22.91 -1.00
C GLU A 197 -7.90 -23.25 -2.43
N GLN A 198 -8.56 -24.25 -3.05
CA GLN A 198 -8.31 -24.62 -4.44
C GLN A 198 -8.75 -23.51 -5.40
N LEU A 199 -9.94 -22.94 -5.17
CA LEU A 199 -10.42 -21.79 -5.93
C LEU A 199 -9.47 -20.59 -5.79
N LEU A 200 -9.09 -20.23 -4.57
CA LEU A 200 -8.22 -19.09 -4.28
C LEU A 200 -6.86 -19.25 -4.96
N LYS A 201 -6.29 -20.46 -4.96
CA LYS A 201 -5.05 -20.75 -5.69
C LYS A 201 -5.19 -20.48 -7.18
N SER A 202 -6.27 -20.97 -7.81
CA SER A 202 -6.50 -20.74 -9.23
C SER A 202 -6.78 -19.26 -9.55
N ALA A 203 -7.44 -18.55 -8.65
CA ALA A 203 -7.71 -17.12 -8.74
C ALA A 203 -6.40 -16.33 -8.72
N ASN A 204 -5.53 -16.57 -7.73
CA ASN A 204 -4.23 -15.89 -7.61
C ASN A 204 -3.36 -16.03 -8.86
N GLN A 205 -3.27 -17.25 -9.40
CA GLN A 205 -2.52 -17.50 -10.63
C GLN A 205 -3.12 -16.75 -11.83
N TYR A 206 -4.45 -16.63 -11.90
CA TYR A 206 -5.09 -15.83 -12.94
C TYR A 206 -4.82 -14.33 -12.76
N PHE A 207 -4.87 -13.82 -11.53
CA PHE A 207 -4.63 -12.40 -11.26
C PHE A 207 -3.21 -11.98 -11.64
N GLU A 208 -2.21 -12.74 -11.19
CA GLU A 208 -0.80 -12.54 -11.54
C GLU A 208 -0.60 -12.60 -13.07
N ILE A 209 -1.10 -13.65 -13.73
CA ILE A 209 -0.97 -13.77 -15.19
C ILE A 209 -1.67 -12.62 -15.92
N ARG A 210 -2.82 -12.14 -15.45
CA ARG A 210 -3.49 -10.98 -16.08
C ARG A 210 -2.68 -9.70 -15.86
N GLY A 211 -2.22 -9.45 -14.64
CA GLY A 211 -1.39 -8.28 -14.31
C GLY A 211 -0.12 -8.21 -15.16
N GLU A 212 0.52 -9.35 -15.42
CA GLU A 212 1.71 -9.44 -16.26
C GLU A 212 1.47 -9.25 -17.77
N ASN A 213 0.27 -9.59 -18.27
CA ASN A 213 0.06 -9.83 -19.70
C ASN A 213 -1.05 -8.98 -20.35
N GLU A 214 -1.93 -8.38 -19.55
CA GLU A 214 -3.07 -7.57 -20.03
C GLU A 214 -3.17 -6.21 -19.30
N VAL A 215 -2.05 -5.75 -18.74
CA VAL A 215 -1.85 -4.38 -18.28
C VAL A 215 -0.77 -3.76 -19.16
N ASP A 216 -0.93 -2.50 -19.52
CA ASP A 216 0.16 -1.77 -20.16
C ASP A 216 1.24 -1.47 -19.13
N LEU A 217 2.36 -2.18 -19.26
CA LEU A 217 3.54 -2.06 -18.40
C LEU A 217 4.61 -1.16 -19.03
N SER A 218 4.22 -0.35 -20.03
CA SER A 218 5.02 0.78 -20.47
C SER A 218 5.00 1.90 -19.40
N GLY A 219 5.91 2.87 -19.50
CA GLY A 219 5.96 3.98 -18.55
C GLY A 219 6.65 3.69 -17.20
N THR A 220 6.58 4.69 -16.31
CA THR A 220 7.23 4.68 -14.98
C THR A 220 6.32 4.15 -13.87
N ASP A 221 5.01 4.07 -14.11
CA ASP A 221 3.96 3.57 -13.22
C ASP A 221 3.68 2.07 -13.37
N ARG A 222 4.27 1.40 -14.38
CA ARG A 222 4.05 -0.02 -14.71
C ARG A 222 3.89 -0.99 -13.53
N VAL A 223 4.72 -0.88 -12.49
CA VAL A 223 4.65 -1.77 -11.31
C VAL A 223 3.40 -1.46 -10.49
N ALA A 224 3.07 -0.19 -10.32
CA ALA A 224 1.84 0.22 -9.65
C ALA A 224 0.62 -0.24 -10.45
N SER A 225 0.60 -0.08 -11.77
CA SER A 225 -0.52 -0.52 -12.63
C SER A 225 -0.75 -2.03 -12.58
N GLN A 226 0.33 -2.82 -12.56
CA GLN A 226 0.23 -4.27 -12.37
C GLN A 226 -0.39 -4.63 -11.01
N LEU A 227 0.13 -4.06 -9.93
CA LEU A 227 -0.37 -4.31 -8.57
C LEU A 227 -1.81 -3.82 -8.39
N GLU A 228 -2.17 -2.72 -9.05
CA GLU A 228 -3.52 -2.20 -9.10
C GLU A 228 -4.49 -3.21 -9.69
N GLU A 229 -4.18 -3.74 -10.87
CA GLU A 229 -4.99 -4.72 -11.56
C GLU A 229 -5.16 -6.02 -10.75
N GLU A 230 -4.06 -6.58 -10.25
CA GLU A 230 -4.09 -7.82 -9.44
C GLU A 230 -5.01 -7.68 -8.22
N GLN A 231 -4.97 -6.52 -7.57
CA GLN A 231 -5.76 -6.28 -6.38
C GLN A 231 -7.21 -5.90 -6.70
N ASN A 232 -7.48 -5.22 -7.83
CA ASN A 232 -8.83 -4.97 -8.29
C ASN A 232 -9.57 -6.30 -8.55
N LEU A 233 -8.90 -7.25 -9.20
CA LEU A 233 -9.40 -8.62 -9.36
C LEU A 233 -9.64 -9.33 -8.01
N ARG A 234 -8.71 -9.18 -7.06
CA ARG A 234 -8.83 -9.76 -5.72
C ARG A 234 -9.99 -9.17 -4.92
N ASN A 235 -10.18 -7.86 -5.02
CA ASN A 235 -11.28 -7.16 -4.37
C ASN A 235 -12.62 -7.58 -4.95
N ASP A 236 -12.75 -7.65 -6.27
CA ASP A 236 -13.95 -8.17 -6.94
C ASP A 236 -14.24 -9.64 -6.55
N PHE A 237 -13.20 -10.48 -6.46
CA PHE A 237 -13.33 -11.87 -6.01
C PHE A 237 -13.90 -11.98 -4.60
N TYR A 238 -13.34 -11.25 -3.62
CA TYR A 238 -13.84 -11.29 -2.25
C TYR A 238 -15.21 -10.61 -2.10
N ALA A 239 -15.44 -9.49 -2.78
CA ALA A 239 -16.74 -8.83 -2.78
C ALA A 239 -17.84 -9.75 -3.33
N SER A 240 -17.54 -10.51 -4.39
CA SER A 240 -18.45 -11.49 -4.97
C SER A 240 -18.81 -12.58 -3.96
N LEU A 241 -17.83 -13.12 -3.21
CA LEU A 241 -18.08 -14.13 -2.17
C LEU A 241 -18.96 -13.60 -1.04
N VAL A 242 -18.70 -12.38 -0.56
CA VAL A 242 -19.55 -11.73 0.45
C VAL A 242 -20.97 -11.53 -0.06
N ALA A 243 -21.15 -11.21 -1.36
CA ALA A 243 -22.46 -11.08 -1.99
C ALA A 243 -23.20 -12.42 -2.10
N PHE A 244 -22.49 -13.50 -2.48
CA PHE A 244 -23.06 -14.86 -2.61
C PHE A 244 -23.58 -15.40 -1.28
N GLU A 245 -22.87 -15.14 -0.19
CA GLU A 245 -23.29 -15.54 1.16
C GLU A 245 -24.51 -14.75 1.65
N LYS A 246 -24.79 -13.58 1.04
CA LYS A 246 -26.04 -12.83 1.22
C LYS A 246 -27.15 -13.26 0.25
N GLY A 247 -26.95 -14.34 -0.51
CA GLY A 247 -27.90 -14.87 -1.46
C GLY A 247 -27.91 -14.19 -2.83
N GLN A 248 -26.99 -13.27 -3.11
CA GLN A 248 -26.86 -12.60 -4.42
C GLN A 248 -26.14 -13.50 -5.43
N LEU A 249 -26.68 -14.69 -5.65
CA LEU A 249 -26.05 -15.74 -6.45
C LEU A 249 -26.25 -15.50 -7.95
N PRO A 250 -25.33 -15.98 -8.81
CA PRO A 250 -25.52 -15.93 -10.25
C PRO A 250 -26.80 -16.63 -10.68
N GLN A 251 -27.56 -15.98 -11.56
CA GLN A 251 -28.78 -16.52 -12.12
C GLN A 251 -28.80 -16.28 -13.63
N PHE A 252 -28.51 -17.33 -14.39
CA PHE A 252 -28.54 -17.31 -15.85
C PHE A 252 -29.22 -18.57 -16.38
N SER A 253 -29.93 -18.40 -17.50
CA SER A 253 -30.42 -19.53 -18.30
C SER A 253 -29.30 -20.14 -19.15
N GLN A 254 -29.51 -21.36 -19.64
CA GLN A 254 -28.62 -22.00 -20.63
C GLN A 254 -28.42 -21.11 -21.85
N GLU A 255 -29.49 -20.55 -22.41
CA GLU A 255 -29.44 -19.70 -23.61
C GLU A 255 -28.56 -18.46 -23.38
N GLN A 256 -28.67 -17.82 -22.21
CA GLN A 256 -27.80 -16.69 -21.85
C GLN A 256 -26.34 -17.13 -21.70
N ALA A 257 -26.08 -18.31 -21.13
CA ALA A 257 -24.73 -18.85 -21.02
C ALA A 257 -24.10 -19.12 -22.39
N ASP A 258 -24.87 -19.73 -23.31
CA ASP A 258 -24.43 -20.03 -24.67
C ASP A 258 -24.13 -18.75 -25.46
N LYS A 259 -24.99 -17.72 -25.33
CA LYS A 259 -24.78 -16.43 -25.97
C LYS A 259 -23.49 -15.75 -25.47
N LEU A 260 -23.25 -15.76 -24.17
CA LEU A 260 -22.04 -15.18 -23.58
C LEU A 260 -20.78 -15.92 -24.01
N ASP A 261 -20.83 -17.26 -24.14
CA ASP A 261 -19.69 -18.04 -24.64
C ASP A 261 -19.42 -17.75 -26.12
N GLN A 262 -20.46 -17.58 -26.94
CA GLN A 262 -20.31 -17.13 -28.33
C GLN A 262 -19.64 -15.75 -28.41
N ASP A 263 -20.07 -14.80 -27.58
CA ASP A 263 -19.52 -13.44 -27.53
C ASP A 263 -18.05 -13.45 -27.12
N LEU A 264 -17.71 -14.22 -26.08
CA LEU A 264 -16.34 -14.42 -25.62
C LEU A 264 -15.45 -14.96 -26.74
N ASN A 265 -15.91 -16.02 -27.42
CA ASN A 265 -15.15 -16.63 -28.50
C ASN A 265 -15.00 -15.70 -29.70
N SER A 266 -16.01 -14.90 -30.01
CA SER A 266 -15.97 -13.93 -31.11
C SER A 266 -14.91 -12.86 -30.86
N ILE A 267 -14.97 -12.18 -29.70
CA ILE A 267 -14.04 -11.10 -29.35
C ILE A 267 -12.61 -11.61 -29.19
N TYR A 268 -12.43 -12.78 -28.57
CA TYR A 268 -11.13 -13.43 -28.46
C TYR A 268 -10.54 -13.74 -29.85
N LYS A 269 -11.33 -14.30 -30.77
CA LYS A 269 -10.87 -14.57 -32.14
C LYS A 269 -10.55 -13.30 -32.90
N LYS A 270 -11.26 -12.19 -32.67
CA LYS A 270 -10.94 -10.88 -33.27
C LYS A 270 -9.53 -10.45 -32.87
N ILE A 271 -9.23 -10.40 -31.58
CA ILE A 271 -7.89 -10.07 -31.06
C ILE A 271 -6.84 -11.05 -31.63
N GLN A 272 -7.12 -12.35 -31.61
CA GLN A 272 -6.17 -13.37 -32.03
C GLN A 272 -5.97 -13.47 -33.55
N ARG A 273 -6.78 -12.82 -34.39
CA ARG A 273 -6.60 -12.81 -35.85
C ARG A 273 -5.83 -11.59 -36.33
N ASP A 274 -5.82 -10.52 -35.55
CA ASP A 274 -5.10 -9.30 -35.89
C ASP A 274 -3.59 -9.50 -35.66
N SER A 275 -2.81 -9.68 -36.71
CA SER A 275 -1.36 -9.89 -36.60
C SER A 275 -0.60 -8.69 -36.04
N GLN A 276 -1.21 -7.51 -36.03
CA GLN A 276 -0.61 -6.27 -35.54
C GLN A 276 -1.20 -5.81 -34.20
N PHE A 277 -2.06 -6.61 -33.57
CA PHE A 277 -2.68 -6.25 -32.30
C PHE A 277 -1.62 -5.97 -31.24
N THR A 278 -1.58 -4.71 -30.81
CA THR A 278 -0.87 -4.23 -29.64
C THR A 278 -1.69 -3.11 -28.98
N MET A 279 -1.64 -3.05 -27.65
CA MET A 279 -2.19 -1.95 -26.86
C MET A 279 -1.18 -1.62 -25.77
N GLY A 280 -0.37 -0.60 -25.99
CA GLY A 280 0.82 -0.37 -25.16
C GLY A 280 1.75 -1.59 -25.22
N SER A 281 2.11 -2.16 -24.07
CA SER A 281 2.88 -3.41 -23.99
C SER A 281 2.05 -4.69 -24.11
N ILE A 282 0.71 -4.62 -24.24
CA ILE A 282 -0.17 -5.79 -24.32
C ILE A 282 -0.12 -6.35 -25.74
N ASP A 283 0.08 -7.66 -25.87
CA ASP A 283 0.13 -8.36 -27.16
C ASP A 283 -0.78 -9.62 -27.20
N ARG A 284 -0.86 -10.23 -28.38
CA ARG A 284 -1.69 -11.44 -28.59
C ARG A 284 -1.25 -12.64 -27.77
N ALA A 285 0.05 -12.80 -27.54
CA ALA A 285 0.59 -13.94 -26.82
C ALA A 285 0.21 -13.83 -25.33
N GLY A 286 0.31 -12.62 -24.78
CA GLY A 286 -0.17 -12.26 -23.45
C GLY A 286 -1.66 -12.55 -23.27
N VAL A 287 -2.50 -12.02 -24.16
CA VAL A 287 -3.97 -12.28 -24.11
C VAL A 287 -4.29 -13.77 -24.19
N LYS A 288 -3.57 -14.53 -25.03
CA LYS A 288 -3.74 -15.99 -25.14
C LYS A 288 -3.35 -16.71 -23.84
N LYS A 289 -2.21 -16.34 -23.23
CA LYS A 289 -1.73 -16.89 -21.95
C LYS A 289 -2.76 -16.62 -20.85
N THR A 290 -3.25 -15.40 -20.76
CA THR A 290 -4.28 -14.99 -19.79
C THR A 290 -5.60 -15.71 -20.00
N GLN A 291 -6.07 -15.85 -21.25
CA GLN A 291 -7.30 -16.57 -21.55
C GLN A 291 -7.25 -18.04 -21.11
N LEU A 292 -6.12 -18.72 -21.32
CA LEU A 292 -5.93 -20.10 -20.88
C LEU A 292 -5.97 -20.24 -19.36
N GLN A 293 -5.36 -19.31 -18.64
CA GLN A 293 -5.40 -19.33 -17.17
C GLN A 293 -6.79 -18.96 -16.65
N TRP A 294 -7.47 -18.00 -17.29
CA TRP A 294 -8.84 -17.63 -16.95
C TRP A 294 -9.81 -18.81 -17.05
N LEU A 295 -9.67 -19.67 -18.06
CA LEU A 295 -10.50 -20.88 -18.18
C LEU A 295 -10.34 -21.82 -16.97
N LYS A 296 -9.12 -22.00 -16.45
CA LYS A 296 -8.88 -22.80 -15.24
C LYS A 296 -9.54 -22.17 -14.02
N TYR A 297 -9.38 -20.86 -13.86
CA TYR A 297 -10.04 -20.09 -12.82
C TYR A 297 -11.58 -20.19 -12.89
N ARG A 298 -12.14 -20.13 -14.12
CA ARG A 298 -13.58 -20.32 -14.35
C ARG A 298 -14.07 -21.67 -13.87
N GLU A 299 -13.40 -22.75 -14.25
CA GLU A 299 -13.82 -24.09 -13.83
C GLU A 299 -13.59 -24.32 -12.33
N ALA A 300 -12.55 -23.73 -11.72
CA ALA A 300 -12.37 -23.77 -10.27
C ALA A 300 -13.55 -23.12 -9.52
N TRP A 301 -14.10 -22.03 -10.05
CA TRP A 301 -15.33 -21.42 -9.53
C TRP A 301 -16.55 -22.32 -9.67
N VAL A 302 -16.68 -23.01 -10.81
CA VAL A 302 -17.79 -23.95 -11.03
C VAL A 302 -17.73 -25.09 -10.01
N GLU A 303 -16.56 -25.66 -9.75
CA GLU A 303 -16.41 -26.74 -8.78
C GLU A 303 -16.68 -26.27 -7.34
N PHE A 304 -16.13 -25.11 -6.95
CA PHE A 304 -16.46 -24.51 -5.64
C PHE A 304 -17.96 -24.20 -5.52
N GLY A 305 -18.55 -23.63 -6.57
CA GLY A 305 -19.95 -23.24 -6.62
C GLY A 305 -20.92 -24.41 -6.49
N LYS A 306 -20.63 -25.54 -7.16
CA LYS A 306 -21.41 -26.78 -7.03
C LYS A 306 -21.45 -27.29 -5.59
N GLN A 307 -20.33 -27.20 -4.87
CA GLN A 307 -20.24 -27.66 -3.49
C GLN A 307 -20.94 -26.67 -2.53
N LYS A 308 -20.56 -25.40 -2.58
CA LYS A 308 -20.98 -24.39 -1.61
C LYS A 308 -22.41 -23.90 -1.84
N TYR A 309 -22.82 -23.82 -3.10
CA TYR A 309 -24.09 -23.24 -3.53
C TYR A 309 -24.83 -24.19 -4.48
N PRO A 310 -25.26 -25.38 -4.02
CA PRO A 310 -25.77 -26.46 -4.88
C PRO A 310 -27.07 -26.13 -5.63
N LYS A 311 -27.74 -25.02 -5.29
CA LYS A 311 -28.92 -24.52 -6.00
C LYS A 311 -28.59 -23.72 -7.26
N VAL A 312 -27.32 -23.33 -7.45
CA VAL A 312 -26.86 -22.57 -8.62
C VAL A 312 -26.30 -23.55 -9.63
N THR A 313 -26.78 -23.47 -10.88
CA THR A 313 -26.33 -24.40 -11.92
C THR A 313 -24.89 -24.10 -12.35
N PRO A 314 -24.13 -25.10 -12.82
CA PRO A 314 -22.80 -24.88 -13.39
C PRO A 314 -22.78 -23.83 -14.50
N GLU A 315 -23.84 -23.76 -15.30
CA GLU A 315 -24.00 -22.82 -16.40
C GLU A 315 -24.16 -21.38 -15.90
N SER A 316 -24.85 -21.17 -14.78
CA SER A 316 -24.94 -19.86 -14.15
C SER A 316 -23.58 -19.36 -13.68
N TRP A 317 -22.75 -20.23 -13.11
CA TRP A 317 -21.37 -19.90 -12.73
C TRP A 317 -20.50 -19.53 -13.94
N ARG A 318 -20.55 -20.35 -15.00
CA ARG A 318 -19.82 -20.08 -16.23
C ARG A 318 -20.27 -18.78 -16.87
N ALA A 319 -21.57 -18.55 -17.00
CA ALA A 319 -22.15 -17.34 -17.60
C ALA A 319 -21.70 -16.07 -16.85
N TRP A 320 -21.76 -16.07 -15.51
CA TRP A 320 -21.33 -14.93 -14.70
C TRP A 320 -19.87 -14.55 -14.95
N LEU A 321 -18.96 -15.52 -14.93
CA LEU A 321 -17.53 -15.28 -15.18
C LEU A 321 -17.28 -14.89 -16.64
N THR A 322 -17.94 -15.58 -17.59
CA THR A 322 -17.82 -15.29 -19.02
C THR A 322 -18.26 -13.85 -19.31
N LYS A 323 -19.36 -13.38 -18.70
CA LYS A 323 -19.80 -11.99 -18.84
C LYS A 323 -18.73 -10.98 -18.41
N LYS A 324 -18.05 -11.22 -17.29
CA LYS A 324 -16.93 -10.37 -16.84
C LYS A 324 -15.78 -10.39 -17.84
N ARG A 325 -15.41 -11.57 -18.32
CA ARG A 325 -14.30 -11.72 -19.26
C ARG A 325 -14.58 -11.12 -20.64
N VAL A 326 -15.82 -11.22 -21.13
CA VAL A 326 -16.25 -10.55 -22.36
C VAL A 326 -15.98 -9.05 -22.27
N LYS A 327 -16.38 -8.40 -21.17
CA LYS A 327 -16.12 -6.98 -20.94
C LYS A 327 -14.62 -6.64 -20.99
N MET A 328 -13.80 -7.41 -20.29
CA MET A 328 -12.34 -7.20 -20.28
C MET A 328 -11.73 -7.32 -21.69
N LEU A 329 -12.19 -8.28 -22.50
CA LEU A 329 -11.71 -8.45 -23.88
C LEU A 329 -12.25 -7.36 -24.82
N GLN A 330 -13.44 -6.81 -24.56
CA GLN A 330 -14.00 -5.69 -25.31
C GLN A 330 -13.17 -4.41 -25.11
N GLU A 331 -12.78 -4.13 -23.87
CA GLU A 331 -11.88 -3.02 -23.51
C GLU A 331 -10.56 -3.14 -24.28
N LEU A 332 -9.93 -4.33 -24.29
CA LEU A 332 -8.71 -4.58 -25.06
C LEU A 332 -8.90 -4.48 -26.58
N ALA A 333 -10.08 -4.81 -27.10
CA ALA A 333 -10.38 -4.74 -28.52
C ALA A 333 -10.84 -3.35 -28.98
N GLY A 334 -10.85 -2.34 -28.10
CA GLY A 334 -11.35 -0.99 -28.37
C GLY A 334 -12.81 -0.97 -28.85
N SER A 335 -13.63 -1.89 -28.34
CA SER A 335 -15.00 -2.12 -28.79
C SER A 335 -15.96 -1.91 -27.61
N ASP A 336 -16.15 -0.65 -27.22
CA ASP A 336 -17.16 -0.23 -26.24
C ASP A 336 -18.58 -0.24 -26.82
#